data_AF-A0A967HHK6-F1
#
_entry.id   AF-A0A967HHK6-F1
#
_cell.length_a   1.000
_cell.length_b   1.000
_cell.length_c   1.000
_cell.angle_alpha   90.00
_cell.angle_beta   90.00
_cell.angle_gamma   90.00
#
_symmetry.space_group_name_H-M   'P 1'
#
loop_
_entity.id
_entity.type
_entity.pdbx_description
1 polymer ?
#
loop_
_entity_poly.entity_id
_entity_poly.type
_entity_poly.pdbx_seq_one_letter_code
_entity_poly.pdbx_strand_id
1 'polypeptide(L)' 'EARREAEVAAKALGETLGPPLQVSTGGFNRPMPQPMPEMAVRGMAADERAAAPVEAGELEVRASVNITYRLGS' A
#
# COMPACT_ATOMS: atom_id res chain seq x y z
N GLU A 1 -11.07 8.05 3.30
CA GLU A 1 -11.19 8.26 1.85
C GLU A 1 -12.18 7.32 1.17
N ALA A 2 -11.96 6.00 1.15
CA ALA A 2 -12.85 5.04 0.48
C ALA A 2 -14.37 5.22 0.79
N ARG A 3 -14.74 5.48 2.05
CA ARG A 3 -16.14 5.79 2.41
C ARG A 3 -16.67 7.06 1.75
N ARG A 4 -15.86 8.13 1.72
CA ARG A 4 -16.24 9.44 1.15
C ARG A 4 -16.50 9.31 -0.35
N GLU A 5 -15.64 8.57 -1.05
CA GLU A 5 -15.82 8.27 -2.48
C GLU A 5 -17.11 7.46 -2.72
N ALA A 6 -17.37 6.46 -1.87
CA ALA A 6 -18.60 5.67 -1.95
C ALA A 6 -19.86 6.53 -1.70
N GLU A 7 -19.82 7.48 -0.76
CA GLU A 7 -20.92 8.43 -0.50
C GLU A 7 -21.20 9.31 -1.72
N VAL A 8 -20.15 9.81 -2.38
CA VAL A 8 -20.28 10.61 -3.61
C VAL A 8 -20.89 9.77 -4.73
N ALA A 9 -20.42 8.53 -4.90
CA ALA A 9 -20.93 7.62 -5.91
C ALA A 9 -22.41 7.27 -5.67
N ALA A 10 -22.81 6.96 -4.43
CA ALA A 10 -24.19 6.69 -4.09
C ALA A 10 -25.10 7.90 -4.38
N LYS A 11 -24.67 9.10 -3.97
CA LYS A 11 -25.41 10.35 -4.23
C LYS A 11 -25.59 10.62 -5.73
N ALA A 12 -24.56 10.35 -6.55
CA ALA A 12 -24.65 10.50 -8.00
C ALA A 12 -25.68 9.54 -8.63
N LEU A 13 -25.97 8.41 -7.97
CA LEU A 13 -26.98 7.44 -8.37
C LEU A 13 -28.38 7.76 -7.82
N GLY A 14 -28.54 8.84 -7.04
CA GLY A 14 -29.80 9.19 -6.39
C GLY A 14 -30.13 8.34 -5.16
N GLU A 15 -29.18 7.52 -4.69
CA GLU A 15 -29.33 6.63 -3.56
C GLU A 15 -28.51 7.14 -2.36
N THR A 16 -28.78 6.60 -1.18
CA THR A 16 -27.95 6.80 0.01
C THR A 16 -26.92 5.68 0.16
N LEU A 17 -25.81 5.96 0.86
CA LEU A 17 -24.85 4.91 1.19
C LEU A 17 -25.38 4.06 2.36
N GLY A 18 -25.68 2.80 2.10
CA GLY A 18 -26.13 1.82 3.09
C GLY A 18 -24.96 1.17 3.86
N PRO A 19 -25.23 0.11 4.64
CA PRO A 19 -24.21 -0.54 5.46
C PRO A 19 -23.13 -1.25 4.61
N PRO A 20 -21.88 -1.33 5.11
CA PRO A 20 -20.82 -2.10 4.45
C PRO A 20 -21.15 -3.59 4.51
N LEU A 21 -20.98 -4.27 3.38
CA LEU A 21 -21.16 -5.71 3.23
C LEU A 21 -19.85 -6.46 3.41
N GLN A 22 -18.75 -5.86 2.96
CA GLN A 22 -17.42 -6.47 3.02
C GLN A 22 -16.36 -5.38 3.15
N VAL A 23 -15.37 -5.63 4.00
CA VAL A 23 -14.16 -4.82 4.14
C VAL A 23 -12.97 -5.73 3.91
N SER A 24 -12.08 -5.34 3.00
CA SER A 24 -10.81 -6.01 2.75
C SER A 24 -9.68 -5.00 2.78
N THR A 25 -8.64 -5.30 3.54
CA THR A 25 -7.40 -4.54 3.52
C THR A 25 -6.41 -5.28 2.65
N GLY A 26 -6.02 -4.68 1.52
CA GLY A 26 -4.83 -5.13 0.79
C GLY A 26 -3.65 -4.92 1.72
N GLY A 27 -3.04 -6.02 2.15
CA GLY A 27 -2.10 -6.05 3.26
C GLY A 27 -1.01 -4.98 3.19
N PHE A 28 -0.47 -4.64 4.35
CA PHE A 28 0.70 -3.76 4.49
C PHE A 28 1.82 -4.24 3.56
N ASN A 29 2.00 -3.57 2.42
CA ASN A 29 3.13 -3.83 1.56
C ASN A 29 4.33 -3.08 2.13
N ARG A 30 4.91 -3.62 3.21
CA ARG A 30 6.24 -3.20 3.65
C ARG A 30 7.23 -3.73 2.61
N PRO A 31 8.19 -2.93 2.12
CA PRO A 31 9.28 -3.47 1.32
C PRO A 31 9.95 -4.57 2.13
N MET A 32 9.74 -5.84 1.74
CA MET A 32 10.48 -6.95 2.31
C MET A 32 11.85 -6.99 1.61
N PRO A 33 12.96 -6.96 2.36
CA PRO A 33 14.27 -7.15 1.77
C PRO A 33 14.27 -8.46 0.98
N GLN A 34 14.51 -8.39 -0.33
CA GLN A 34 14.67 -9.59 -1.11
C GLN A 34 16.00 -10.25 -0.73
N PRO A 35 16.04 -11.55 -0.44
CA PRO A 35 17.29 -12.23 -0.09
C PRO A 35 18.26 -12.14 -1.28
N MET A 36 19.37 -11.44 -1.06
CA MET A 36 20.43 -11.29 -2.05
C MET A 36 21.19 -12.63 -2.19
N PRO A 37 21.45 -13.12 -3.41
CA PRO A 37 22.27 -14.32 -3.61
C PRO A 37 23.70 -14.10 -3.10
N GLU A 38 24.32 -15.11 -2.49
CA GLU A 38 25.63 -14.98 -1.80
C GLU A 38 26.74 -14.35 -2.66
N MET A 39 26.70 -14.57 -3.98
CA MET A 39 27.64 -13.95 -4.93
C MET A 39 27.50 -12.43 -5.00
N ALA A 40 26.29 -11.89 -4.84
CA ALA A 40 26.03 -10.45 -4.79
C ALA A 40 26.48 -9.84 -3.44
N VAL A 41 26.37 -10.61 -2.35
CA VAL A 41 26.83 -10.18 -1.01
C VAL A 41 28.35 -10.00 -0.98
N ARG A 42 29.11 -10.91 -1.60
CA ARG A 42 30.58 -10.79 -1.67
C ARG A 42 31.04 -9.62 -2.57
N GLY A 43 30.32 -9.34 -3.65
CA GLY A 43 30.58 -8.17 -4.51
C GLY A 43 30.34 -6.86 -3.78
N MET A 44 29.20 -6.76 -3.06
CA MET A 44 28.86 -5.58 -2.26
C MET A 44 29.85 -5.33 -1.12
N ALA A 45 30.31 -6.35 -0.41
CA ALA A 45 31.30 -6.18 0.66
C ALA A 45 32.67 -5.67 0.17
N ALA A 46 33.00 -5.88 -1.11
CA ALA A 46 34.18 -5.32 -1.74
C ALA A 46 33.98 -3.86 -2.17
N ASP A 47 32.77 -3.50 -2.62
CA ASP A 47 32.36 -2.15 -3.02
C ASP A 47 31.99 -1.23 -1.83
N GLU A 48 31.60 -1.77 -0.67
CA GLU A 48 31.25 -1.03 0.55
C GLU A 48 32.41 -0.18 1.09
N ARG A 49 33.66 -0.54 0.79
CA ARG A 49 34.84 0.28 1.13
C ARG A 49 34.94 1.56 0.28
N ALA A 50 34.16 1.68 -0.79
CA ALA A 50 34.12 2.82 -1.70
C ALA A 50 32.72 3.49 -1.79
N ALA A 51 31.72 2.99 -1.05
CA ALA A 51 30.35 3.47 -1.14
C ALA A 51 30.15 4.81 -0.39
N ALA A 52 29.74 5.85 -1.13
CA ALA A 52 29.27 7.12 -0.58
C ALA A 52 28.12 6.89 0.42
N PRO A 53 27.95 7.74 1.45
CA PRO A 53 26.90 7.57 2.44
C PRO A 53 25.54 7.51 1.76
N VAL A 54 24.88 6.35 1.85
CA VAL A 54 23.49 6.20 1.42
C VAL A 54 22.64 7.02 2.37
N GLU A 55 22.11 8.15 1.87
CA GLU A 55 21.04 8.87 2.54
C GLU A 55 19.93 7.87 2.85
N ALA A 56 19.42 7.88 4.08
CA ALA A 56 18.24 7.12 4.45
C ALA A 56 17.05 7.67 3.66
N GLY A 57 16.86 7.15 2.45
CA GLY A 57 15.76 7.51 1.57
C GLY A 57 14.43 7.30 2.27
N GLU A 58 13.48 8.20 2.01
CA GLU A 58 12.13 8.15 2.59
C GLU A 58 11.47 6.80 2.31
N LEU A 59 10.95 6.16 3.37
CA LEU A 59 10.26 4.88 3.25
C LEU A 59 8.79 5.11 2.91
N GLU A 60 8.40 4.82 1.66
CA GLU A 60 7.01 4.94 1.23
C GLU A 60 6.18 3.75 1.72
N VAL A 61 5.26 4.00 2.65
CA VAL A 61 4.30 2.99 3.14
C VAL A 61 2.96 3.19 2.47
N ARG A 62 2.52 2.20 1.68
CA ARG A 62 1.19 2.19 1.05
C ARG A 62 0.27 1.19 1.74
N ALA A 63 -0.95 1.64 2.03
CA ALA A 63 -2.04 0.81 2.53
C ALA A 63 -3.26 0.97 1.63
N SER A 64 -3.94 -0.13 1.30
CA SER A 64 -5.13 -0.11 0.46
C SER A 64 -6.30 -0.74 1.19
N VAL A 65 -7.45 -0.07 1.17
CA VAL A 65 -8.70 -0.53 1.79
C VAL A 65 -9.79 -0.57 0.73
N ASN A 66 -10.36 -1.74 0.52
CA ASN A 66 -11.49 -1.97 -0.36
C ASN A 66 -12.74 -2.22 0.50
N ILE A 67 -13.81 -1.47 0.25
CA ILE A 67 -15.06 -1.62 0.97
C ILE A 67 -16.21 -1.73 -0.03
N THR A 68 -17.02 -2.77 0.11
CA THR A 68 -18.24 -2.95 -0.66
C THR A 68 -19.43 -2.53 0.21
N TYR A 69 -20.26 -1.63 -0.31
CA TYR A 69 -21.46 -1.13 0.38
C TYR A 69 -22.73 -1.59 -0.33
N ARG A 70 -23.80 -1.73 0.44
CA ARG A 70 -25.16 -1.75 -0.10
C ARG A 70 -25.61 -0.31 -0.39
N LEU A 71 -26.39 -0.09 -1.43
CA LEU A 71 -27.12 1.17 -1.62
C LEU A 71 -28.41 1.17 -0.80
N GLY A 72 -28.76 2.32 -0.23
CA GLY A 72 -30.00 2.51 0.54
C GLY A 72 -30.95 3.46 -0.17
N SER A 73 -32.23 3.12 -0.16
CA SER A 73 -33.34 3.95 -0.66
C SER A 73 -33.73 5.07 0.29
#